data_AF-A0A151IXU9-F1
#
_entry.id   AF-A0A151IXU9-F1
#
_cell.length_a   1.000
_cell.length_b   1.000
_cell.length_c   1.000
_cell.angle_alpha   90.00
_cell.angle_beta   90.00
_cell.angle_gamma   90.00
#
_symmetry.space_group_name_H-M   'P 1'
#
loop_
_entity.id
_entity.type
_entity.pdbx_description
1 polymer ?
#
loop_
_entity_poly.entity_id
_entity_poly.type
_entity_poly.pdbx_seq_one_letter_code
_entity_poly.pdbx_strand_id
1 'polypeptide(L)'
;TMALERALAPLMIIGGFCNLAMFEYPLGQPRPYISCLYGLAKWSLLMYFWYYPEISTHLQRVKTIYITDIISVLTIILILISICRFKELKMCLRELTIVDHTLEALGMPKESQRLRNWIIRMIIGWIVYVFYQLAWTNFIVFFDVIEFLPNDEIFIGIFYFTLITFLKFYSSNIIIVSAMISAAIIGLVLYMCIHLLCKLFFLTLCVKLVTV
;
A
#
# COMPACT_ATOMS: atom_id res chain seq x y z
N THR A 1 9.09 -25.59 -1.81
CA THR A 1 9.35 -24.57 -0.78
C THR A 1 8.69 -23.26 -1.17
N MET A 2 7.56 -22.90 -0.56
CA MET A 2 6.96 -21.56 -0.78
C MET A 2 7.74 -20.53 0.04
N ALA A 3 8.61 -19.78 -0.63
CA ALA A 3 9.38 -18.69 -0.04
C ALA A 3 8.46 -17.55 0.42
N LEU A 4 8.80 -16.90 1.52
CA LEU A 4 8.13 -15.74 2.11
C LEU A 4 7.78 -14.65 1.09
N GLU A 5 8.68 -14.41 0.13
CA GLU A 5 8.50 -13.49 -0.99
C GLU A 5 7.22 -13.79 -1.80
N ARG A 6 6.88 -15.07 -1.98
CA ARG A 6 5.67 -15.50 -2.71
C ARG A 6 4.38 -15.28 -1.91
N ALA A 7 4.47 -15.23 -0.59
CA ALA A 7 3.33 -14.91 0.28
C ALA A 7 3.01 -13.40 0.26
N LEU A 8 4.04 -12.56 0.16
CA LEU A 8 3.93 -11.09 0.06
C LEU A 8 3.65 -10.59 -1.35
N ALA A 9 3.83 -11.43 -2.38
CA ALA A 9 3.65 -11.05 -3.78
C ALA A 9 2.32 -10.31 -4.08
N PRO A 10 1.13 -10.73 -3.58
CA PRO A 10 -0.11 -10.00 -3.83
C PRO A 10 -0.07 -8.55 -3.33
N LEU A 11 0.53 -8.33 -2.16
CA LEU A 11 0.68 -7.01 -1.55
C LEU A 11 1.69 -6.15 -2.31
N MET A 12 2.81 -6.76 -2.73
CA MET A 12 3.83 -6.09 -3.53
C MET A 12 3.33 -5.71 -4.92
N ILE A 13 2.47 -6.54 -5.55
CA ILE A 13 1.84 -6.23 -6.83
C ILE A 13 0.95 -4.99 -6.71
N ILE A 14 0.10 -4.93 -5.68
CA ILE A 14 -0.76 -3.76 -5.43
C ILE A 14 0.07 -2.53 -5.08
N GLY A 15 1.10 -2.69 -4.25
CA GLY A 15 2.09 -1.64 -4.00
C GLY A 15 2.72 -1.14 -5.31
N GLY A 16 3.03 -2.03 -6.25
CA GLY A 16 3.54 -1.71 -7.58
C GLY A 16 2.59 -0.84 -8.39
N PHE A 17 1.31 -1.22 -8.47
CA PHE A 17 0.27 -0.42 -9.13
C PHE A 17 0.09 0.98 -8.50
N CYS A 18 0.28 1.08 -7.19
CA CYS A 18 0.23 2.35 -6.44
C CYS A 18 1.55 3.15 -6.48
N ASN A 19 2.59 2.68 -7.19
CA ASN A 19 3.96 3.25 -7.19
C ASN A 19 4.68 3.22 -5.83
N LEU A 20 4.20 2.40 -4.90
CA LEU A 20 4.81 2.14 -3.59
C LEU A 20 5.87 1.02 -3.64
N ALA A 21 5.82 0.18 -4.67
CA ALA A 21 6.81 -0.86 -4.95
C ALA A 21 7.23 -0.83 -6.43
N MET A 22 8.37 -1.45 -6.78
CA MET A 22 8.77 -1.57 -8.19
C MET A 22 8.05 -2.72 -8.89
N PHE A 23 7.77 -2.53 -10.18
CA PHE A 23 7.32 -3.60 -11.06
C PHE A 23 8.45 -4.60 -11.28
N GLU A 24 8.20 -5.84 -10.87
CA GLU A 24 9.01 -7.00 -11.18
C GLU A 24 8.27 -7.86 -12.19
N TYR A 25 8.37 -7.49 -13.48
CA TYR A 25 7.86 -8.32 -14.57
C TYR A 25 8.95 -8.54 -15.62
N PRO A 26 9.42 -9.79 -15.84
CA PRO A 26 9.09 -11.03 -15.13
C PRO A 26 9.64 -11.10 -13.68
N LEU A 27 9.03 -11.94 -12.84
CA LEU A 27 9.42 -12.19 -11.44
C LEU A 27 10.92 -12.45 -11.31
N GLY A 28 11.62 -11.67 -10.48
CA GLY A 28 13.07 -11.77 -10.27
C GLY A 28 13.93 -10.77 -11.06
N GLN A 29 13.36 -10.05 -12.04
CA GLN A 29 14.04 -8.95 -12.73
C GLN A 29 13.40 -7.60 -12.36
N PRO A 30 13.87 -6.93 -11.29
CA PRO A 30 13.38 -5.59 -10.98
C PRO A 30 13.73 -4.64 -12.11
N ARG A 31 12.73 -3.90 -12.62
CA ARG A 31 12.93 -2.82 -13.60
C ARG A 31 12.77 -1.46 -12.91
N PRO A 32 13.78 -1.02 -12.13
CA PRO A 32 13.69 0.18 -11.32
C PRO A 32 13.44 1.43 -12.15
N TYR A 33 14.11 1.52 -13.31
CA TYR A 33 14.01 2.66 -14.19
C TYR A 33 12.60 2.82 -14.78
N ILE A 34 12.00 1.73 -15.29
CA ILE A 34 10.65 1.77 -15.88
C ILE A 34 9.60 2.09 -14.80
N SER A 35 9.73 1.48 -13.63
CA SER A 35 8.82 1.73 -12.50
C SER A 35 8.90 3.19 -12.02
N CYS A 36 10.11 3.73 -11.92
CA CYS A 36 10.35 5.11 -11.56
C CYS A 36 9.79 6.07 -12.62
N LEU A 37 10.07 5.82 -13.91
CA LEU A 37 9.56 6.65 -15.00
C LEU A 37 8.02 6.63 -15.07
N TYR A 38 7.41 5.46 -14.90
CA TYR A 38 5.96 5.30 -14.83
C TYR A 38 5.37 6.07 -13.64
N GLY A 39 5.97 5.92 -12.46
CA GLY A 39 5.56 6.65 -11.27
C GLY A 39 5.65 8.16 -11.48
N LEU A 40 6.82 8.65 -11.91
CA LEU A 40 7.05 10.06 -12.17
C LEU A 40 6.08 10.63 -13.20
N ALA A 41 5.85 9.93 -14.32
CA ALA A 41 4.92 10.36 -15.35
C ALA A 41 3.47 10.39 -14.85
N LYS A 42 3.02 9.34 -14.16
CA LYS A 42 1.65 9.28 -13.61
C LYS A 42 1.40 10.40 -12.60
N TRP A 43 2.37 10.63 -11.71
CA TRP A 43 2.26 11.64 -10.66
C TRP A 43 2.45 13.06 -11.14
N SER A 44 3.33 13.29 -12.13
CA SER A 44 3.47 14.60 -12.74
C SER A 44 2.20 15.02 -13.48
N LEU A 45 1.58 14.08 -14.22
CA LEU A 45 0.29 14.30 -14.86
C LEU A 45 -0.81 14.59 -13.83
N LEU A 46 -0.90 13.77 -12.77
CA LEU A 46 -1.89 13.98 -11.71
C LEU A 46 -1.70 15.32 -10.98
N MET A 47 -0.45 15.69 -10.69
CA MET A 47 -0.12 16.97 -10.08
C MET A 47 -0.50 18.14 -10.97
N TYR A 48 -0.15 18.08 -12.24
CA TYR A 48 -0.37 19.16 -13.18
C TYR A 48 -1.85 19.37 -13.48
N PHE A 49 -2.58 18.30 -13.79
CA PHE A 49 -3.98 18.40 -14.19
C PHE A 49 -4.96 18.57 -13.03
N TRP A 50 -4.64 18.04 -11.86
CA TRP A 50 -5.61 17.96 -10.76
C TRP A 50 -5.17 18.75 -9.52
N TYR A 51 -4.08 18.35 -8.87
CA TYR A 51 -3.72 18.91 -7.57
C TYR A 51 -3.26 20.37 -7.64
N TYR A 52 -2.50 20.76 -8.67
CA TYR A 52 -2.01 22.13 -8.78
C TYR A 52 -3.15 23.14 -8.99
N PRO A 53 -4.10 22.92 -9.91
CA PRO A 53 -5.29 23.76 -10.01
C PRO A 53 -6.09 23.81 -8.72
N GLU A 54 -6.33 22.67 -8.06
CA GLU A 54 -7.11 22.60 -6.82
C GLU A 54 -6.43 23.40 -5.68
N ILE A 55 -5.14 23.15 -5.43
CA ILE A 55 -4.35 23.89 -4.43
C ILE A 55 -4.30 25.38 -4.75
N SER A 56 -4.09 25.75 -6.02
CA SER A 56 -4.07 27.15 -6.45
C SER A 56 -5.41 27.84 -6.19
N THR A 57 -6.53 27.17 -6.48
CA THR A 57 -7.86 27.72 -6.21
C THR A 57 -8.12 27.88 -4.72
N HIS A 58 -7.73 26.92 -3.89
CA HIS A 58 -7.86 27.02 -2.43
C HIS A 58 -7.03 28.17 -1.87
N LEU A 59 -5.77 28.31 -2.31
CA LEU A 59 -4.86 29.33 -1.83
C LEU A 59 -5.27 30.74 -2.29
N GLN A 60 -5.64 30.91 -3.57
CA GLN A 60 -5.95 32.22 -4.15
C GLN A 60 -7.36 32.70 -3.80
N ARG A 61 -8.37 31.81 -3.87
CA ARG A 61 -9.78 32.19 -3.70
C ARG A 61 -10.21 32.12 -2.25
N VAL A 62 -9.88 31.02 -1.57
CA VAL A 62 -10.39 30.75 -0.21
C VAL A 62 -9.40 31.20 0.87
N LYS A 63 -8.11 31.32 0.53
CA LYS A 63 -7.00 31.66 1.45
C LYS A 63 -6.91 30.70 2.65
N THR A 64 -7.32 29.45 2.45
CA THR A 64 -7.29 28.39 3.47
C THR A 64 -6.61 27.16 2.91
N ILE A 65 -5.87 26.46 3.76
CA ILE A 65 -5.25 25.17 3.43
C ILE A 65 -6.16 24.06 3.92
N TYR A 66 -6.56 23.14 3.05
CA TYR A 66 -7.39 22.00 3.43
C TYR A 66 -6.52 20.78 3.77
N ILE A 67 -7.07 19.89 4.59
CA ILE A 67 -6.43 18.62 4.95
C ILE A 67 -6.11 17.78 3.69
N THR A 68 -6.95 17.89 2.66
CA THR A 68 -6.77 17.22 1.36
C THR A 68 -5.49 17.67 0.65
N ASP A 69 -5.14 18.95 0.73
CA ASP A 69 -3.90 19.50 0.13
C ASP A 69 -2.66 18.91 0.82
N ILE A 70 -2.70 18.86 2.15
CA ILE A 70 -1.64 18.27 2.99
C ILE A 70 -1.48 16.78 2.66
N ILE A 71 -2.58 16.04 2.55
CA ILE A 71 -2.59 14.61 2.21
C ILE A 71 -1.95 14.36 0.84
N SER A 72 -2.25 15.19 -0.16
CA SER A 72 -1.67 15.07 -1.50
C SER A 72 -0.16 15.31 -1.51
N VAL A 73 0.32 16.35 -0.80
CA VAL A 73 1.77 16.60 -0.66
C VAL A 73 2.46 15.46 0.09
N LEU A 74 1.87 14.98 1.19
CA LEU A 74 2.39 13.86 1.96
C LEU A 74 2.53 12.60 1.10
N THR A 75 1.55 12.36 0.23
CA THR A 75 1.55 11.20 -0.68
C THR A 75 2.72 11.24 -1.65
N ILE A 76 3.05 12.41 -2.21
CA ILE A 76 4.21 12.57 -3.10
C ILE A 76 5.51 12.27 -2.36
N ILE A 77 5.64 12.79 -1.14
CA ILE A 77 6.82 12.53 -0.30
C ILE A 77 6.95 11.02 -0.02
N LEU A 78 5.85 10.35 0.34
CA LEU A 78 5.84 8.91 0.59
C LEU A 78 6.30 8.08 -0.62
N ILE A 79 5.93 8.50 -1.82
CA ILE A 79 6.29 7.79 -3.06
C ILE A 79 7.75 8.02 -3.43
N LEU A 80 8.26 9.24 -3.25
CA LEU A 80 9.70 9.48 -3.40
C LEU A 80 10.50 8.65 -2.39
N ILE A 81 10.05 8.61 -1.14
CA ILE A 81 10.66 7.79 -0.10
C ILE A 81 10.60 6.30 -0.46
N SER A 82 9.47 5.80 -0.95
CA SER A 82 9.31 4.38 -1.30
C SER A 82 10.20 3.99 -2.47
N ILE A 83 10.34 4.85 -3.48
CA ILE A 83 11.26 4.63 -4.61
C ILE A 83 12.71 4.61 -4.13
N CYS A 84 13.11 5.57 -3.29
CA CYS A 84 14.47 5.65 -2.75
C CYS A 84 14.83 4.45 -1.87
N ARG A 85 13.92 4.04 -0.98
CA ARG A 85 14.15 2.94 -0.02
C ARG A 85 13.75 1.56 -0.54
N PHE A 86 13.35 1.45 -1.81
CA PHE A 86 12.96 0.16 -2.38
C PHE A 86 14.09 -0.88 -2.32
N LYS A 87 15.34 -0.45 -2.55
CA LYS A 87 16.51 -1.34 -2.46
C LYS A 87 16.68 -1.93 -1.06
N GLU A 88 16.51 -1.09 -0.03
CA GLU A 88 16.58 -1.49 1.38
C GLU A 88 15.45 -2.47 1.72
N LEU A 89 14.23 -2.16 1.28
CA LEU A 89 13.07 -3.04 1.44
C LEU A 89 13.32 -4.44 0.86
N LYS A 90 13.88 -4.51 -0.34
CA LYS A 90 14.21 -5.78 -1.01
C LYS A 90 15.30 -6.55 -0.26
N MET A 91 16.32 -5.87 0.23
CA MET A 91 17.37 -6.49 1.05
C MET A 91 16.78 -7.07 2.34
N CYS A 92 15.93 -6.30 3.02
CA CYS A 92 15.22 -6.75 4.21
C CYS A 92 14.37 -8.00 3.95
N LEU A 93 13.59 -8.03 2.87
CA LEU A 93 12.79 -9.22 2.49
C LEU A 93 13.66 -10.45 2.23
N ARG A 94 14.85 -10.27 1.63
CA ARG A 94 15.81 -11.36 1.39
C ARG A 94 16.39 -11.89 2.69
N GLU A 95 16.82 -11.03 3.60
CA GLU A 95 17.31 -11.43 4.92
C GLU A 95 16.24 -12.19 5.71
N LEU A 96 15.01 -11.68 5.67
CA LEU A 96 13.86 -12.30 6.32
C LEU A 96 13.56 -13.70 5.77
N THR A 97 13.76 -13.90 4.46
CA THR A 97 13.64 -15.22 3.82
C THR A 97 14.74 -16.17 4.29
N ILE A 98 15.96 -15.68 4.51
CA ILE A 98 17.05 -16.51 5.06
C ILE A 98 16.73 -16.91 6.50
N VAL A 99 16.23 -15.98 7.33
CA VAL A 99 15.80 -16.27 8.71
C VAL A 99 14.62 -17.26 8.73
N ASP A 100 13.70 -17.18 7.77
CA ASP A 100 12.60 -18.15 7.63
C ASP A 100 13.13 -19.57 7.36
N HIS A 101 14.13 -19.70 6.48
CA HIS A 101 14.76 -20.99 6.17
C HIS A 101 15.55 -21.58 7.35
N THR A 102 16.21 -20.75 8.17
CA THR A 102 16.87 -21.23 9.38
C THR A 102 15.86 -21.64 10.45
N LEU A 103 14.73 -20.95 10.57
CA LEU A 103 13.62 -21.36 11.42
C LEU A 103 13.05 -22.72 10.99
N GLU A 104 12.87 -22.94 9.69
CA GLU A 104 12.41 -24.22 9.12
C GLU A 104 13.39 -25.36 9.46
N ALA A 105 14.71 -25.12 9.34
CA ALA A 105 15.74 -26.09 9.74
C ALA A 105 15.73 -26.40 11.26
N LEU A 106 15.25 -25.45 12.08
CA LEU A 106 15.04 -25.64 13.52
C LEU A 106 13.71 -26.35 13.86
N GLY A 107 13.04 -26.95 12.87
CA GLY A 107 11.84 -27.77 13.03
C GLY A 107 10.51 -26.98 13.05
N MET A 108 10.50 -25.75 12.54
CA MET A 108 9.28 -24.93 12.51
C MET A 108 8.37 -25.26 11.30
N PRO A 109 7.05 -25.37 11.49
CA PRO A 109 6.11 -25.56 10.39
C PRO A 109 5.99 -24.29 9.54
N LYS A 110 5.87 -24.46 8.22
CA LYS A 110 5.86 -23.38 7.23
C LYS A 110 4.51 -22.63 7.25
N GLU A 111 4.41 -21.55 8.03
CA GLU A 111 3.18 -20.72 8.11
C GLU A 111 3.03 -19.70 6.95
N SER A 112 3.88 -19.75 5.92
CA SER A 112 3.83 -18.79 4.79
C SER A 112 2.49 -18.77 4.05
N GLN A 113 1.76 -19.89 4.03
CA GLN A 113 0.41 -19.95 3.46
C GLN A 113 -0.63 -19.20 4.31
N ARG A 114 -0.52 -19.26 5.64
CA ARG A 114 -1.41 -18.57 6.57
C ARG A 114 -1.24 -17.06 6.46
N LEU A 115 0.01 -16.61 6.35
CA LEU A 115 0.36 -15.22 6.09
C LEU A 115 -0.23 -14.73 4.76
N ARG A 116 -0.07 -15.51 3.69
CA ARG A 116 -0.64 -15.17 2.38
C ARG A 116 -2.16 -14.98 2.43
N ASN A 117 -2.87 -15.86 3.13
CA ASN A 117 -4.32 -15.74 3.30
C ASN A 117 -4.71 -14.49 4.11
N TRP A 118 -3.94 -14.15 5.13
CA TRP A 118 -4.12 -12.91 5.89
C TRP A 118 -3.94 -11.66 5.03
N ILE A 119 -2.87 -11.62 4.23
CA ILE A 119 -2.59 -10.53 3.29
C ILE A 119 -3.71 -10.40 2.26
N ILE A 120 -4.18 -11.50 1.67
CA ILE A 120 -5.28 -11.49 0.71
C ILE A 120 -6.57 -10.93 1.35
N ARG A 121 -6.87 -11.30 2.60
CA ARG A 121 -8.03 -10.77 3.33
C ARG A 121 -7.93 -9.26 3.55
N MET A 122 -6.73 -8.76 3.88
CA MET A 122 -6.48 -7.33 4.02
C MET A 122 -6.69 -6.58 2.69
N ILE A 123 -6.19 -7.15 1.59
CA ILE A 123 -6.38 -6.60 0.24
C ILE A 123 -7.86 -6.53 -0.13
N ILE A 124 -8.62 -7.60 0.10
CA ILE A 124 -10.06 -7.64 -0.18
C ILE A 124 -10.78 -6.56 0.63
N GLY A 125 -10.46 -6.42 1.91
CA GLY A 125 -11.04 -5.38 2.77
C GLY A 125 -10.76 -3.97 2.23
N TRP A 126 -9.53 -3.71 1.78
CA TRP A 126 -9.18 -2.44 1.16
C TRP A 126 -9.96 -2.18 -0.15
N ILE A 127 -10.08 -3.18 -1.02
CA ILE A 127 -10.87 -3.06 -2.26
C ILE A 127 -12.33 -2.72 -1.95
N VAL A 128 -12.95 -3.43 -1.00
CA VAL A 128 -14.33 -3.17 -0.56
C VAL A 128 -14.46 -1.76 -0.01
N TYR A 129 -13.49 -1.28 0.78
CA TYR A 129 -13.47 0.08 1.31
C TYR A 129 -13.44 1.14 0.19
N VAL A 130 -12.59 0.95 -0.83
CA VAL A 130 -12.52 1.86 -1.98
C VAL A 130 -13.86 1.92 -2.72
N PHE A 131 -14.49 0.77 -2.98
CA PHE A 131 -15.79 0.72 -3.64
C PHE A 131 -16.90 1.33 -2.78
N TYR A 132 -16.89 1.09 -1.48
CA TYR A 132 -17.83 1.71 -0.55
C TYR A 132 -17.72 3.23 -0.57
N GLN A 133 -16.50 3.76 -0.51
CA GLN A 133 -16.25 5.19 -0.55
C GLN A 133 -16.74 5.82 -1.86
N LEU A 134 -16.49 5.15 -2.99
CA LEU A 134 -16.95 5.59 -4.31
C LEU A 134 -18.48 5.55 -4.42
N ALA A 135 -19.12 4.48 -3.94
CA ALA A 135 -20.57 4.33 -3.98
C ALA A 135 -21.28 5.39 -3.11
N TRP A 136 -20.78 5.62 -1.89
CA TRP A 136 -21.34 6.60 -0.96
C TRP A 136 -21.33 8.01 -1.53
N THR A 137 -20.20 8.41 -2.09
CA THR A 137 -20.04 9.75 -2.66
C THR A 137 -20.82 9.94 -3.94
N ASN A 138 -20.82 8.93 -4.83
CA ASN A 138 -21.68 8.95 -6.01
C ASN A 138 -23.16 9.01 -5.66
N PHE A 139 -23.60 8.34 -4.59
CA PHE A 139 -24.98 8.42 -4.12
C PHE A 139 -25.33 9.85 -3.71
N ILE A 140 -24.51 10.51 -2.88
CA ILE A 140 -24.74 11.91 -2.48
C ILE A 140 -24.82 12.82 -3.71
N VAL A 141 -23.83 12.72 -4.60
CA VAL A 141 -23.78 13.56 -5.80
C VAL A 141 -24.96 13.30 -6.73
N PHE A 142 -25.41 12.04 -6.86
CA PHE A 142 -26.58 11.70 -7.66
C PHE A 142 -27.84 12.45 -7.18
N PHE A 143 -28.05 12.55 -5.86
CA PHE A 143 -29.16 13.32 -5.30
C PHE A 143 -29.01 14.82 -5.60
N ASP A 144 -27.82 15.38 -5.46
CA ASP A 144 -27.57 16.81 -5.71
C ASP A 144 -27.67 17.18 -7.21
N VAL A 145 -27.27 16.26 -8.10
CA VAL A 145 -27.13 16.49 -9.56
C VAL A 145 -28.47 16.34 -10.30
N ILE A 146 -29.33 15.41 -9.88
CA ILE A 146 -30.66 15.22 -10.50
C ILE A 146 -31.51 16.48 -10.42
N GLU A 147 -31.32 17.29 -9.38
CA GLU A 147 -32.09 18.52 -9.18
C GLU A 147 -31.65 19.65 -10.13
N PHE A 148 -30.43 19.60 -10.69
CA PHE A 148 -29.81 20.72 -11.40
C PHE A 148 -29.51 20.48 -12.89
N LEU A 149 -29.36 19.24 -13.35
CA LEU A 149 -28.97 18.95 -14.74
C LEU A 149 -30.13 18.45 -15.62
N PRO A 150 -30.21 18.90 -16.89
CA PRO A 150 -31.16 18.38 -17.86
C PRO A 150 -30.89 16.90 -18.18
N ASN A 151 -31.96 16.14 -18.44
CA ASN A 151 -31.95 14.66 -18.52
C ASN A 151 -30.92 14.06 -19.51
N ASP A 152 -30.58 14.81 -20.54
CA ASP A 152 -29.66 14.48 -21.62
C ASP A 152 -28.18 14.54 -21.21
N GLU A 153 -27.81 15.28 -20.16
CA GLU A 153 -26.42 15.40 -19.69
C GLU A 153 -26.12 14.62 -18.40
N ILE A 154 -27.15 14.04 -17.76
CA ILE A 154 -27.04 13.35 -16.45
C ILE A 154 -25.96 12.25 -16.48
N PHE A 155 -25.92 11.42 -17.52
CA PHE A 155 -24.97 10.30 -17.58
C PHE A 155 -23.51 10.78 -17.65
N ILE A 156 -23.25 11.82 -18.46
CA ILE A 156 -21.91 12.41 -18.60
C ILE A 156 -21.51 13.09 -17.29
N GLY A 157 -22.44 13.79 -16.64
CA GLY A 157 -22.24 14.39 -15.32
C GLY A 157 -21.85 13.36 -14.27
N ILE A 158 -22.61 12.27 -14.14
CA ILE A 158 -22.34 11.21 -13.16
C ILE A 158 -20.95 10.59 -13.39
N PHE A 159 -20.59 10.31 -14.65
CA PHE A 159 -19.28 9.75 -14.98
C PHE A 159 -18.15 10.72 -14.62
N TYR A 160 -18.31 12.00 -14.96
CA TYR A 160 -17.35 13.05 -14.61
C TYR A 160 -17.17 13.18 -13.09
N PHE A 161 -18.26 13.24 -12.33
CA PHE A 161 -18.19 13.30 -10.87
C PHE A 161 -17.59 12.04 -10.23
N THR A 162 -17.87 10.87 -10.78
CA THR A 162 -17.27 9.62 -10.34
C THR A 162 -15.75 9.67 -10.51
N LEU A 163 -15.27 10.14 -11.66
CA LEU A 163 -13.84 10.28 -11.95
C LEU A 163 -13.17 11.27 -11.00
N ILE A 164 -13.79 12.45 -10.80
CA ILE A 164 -13.30 13.47 -9.86
C ILE A 164 -13.16 12.87 -8.46
N THR A 165 -14.18 12.15 -8.02
CA THR A 165 -14.24 11.61 -6.67
C THR A 165 -13.18 10.52 -6.47
N PHE A 166 -12.99 9.67 -7.48
CA PHE A 166 -11.90 8.70 -7.48
C PHE A 166 -10.53 9.38 -7.33
N LEU A 167 -10.28 10.46 -8.08
CA LEU A 167 -9.04 11.23 -8.00
C LEU A 167 -8.85 11.88 -6.62
N LYS A 168 -9.92 12.43 -6.03
CA LYS A 168 -9.89 13.06 -4.71
C LYS A 168 -9.48 12.09 -3.60
N PHE A 169 -9.94 10.84 -3.66
CA PHE A 169 -9.59 9.82 -2.66
C PHE A 169 -8.32 9.04 -2.98
N TYR A 170 -7.76 9.20 -4.17
CA TYR A 170 -6.59 8.46 -4.63
C TYR A 170 -5.39 8.59 -3.67
N SER A 171 -5.06 9.81 -3.24
CA SER A 171 -3.97 10.05 -2.27
C SER A 171 -4.20 9.33 -0.93
N SER A 172 -5.41 9.42 -0.39
CA SER A 172 -5.77 8.74 0.87
C SER A 172 -5.64 7.22 0.73
N ASN A 173 -6.12 6.65 -0.37
CA ASN A 173 -6.02 5.22 -0.65
C ASN A 173 -4.56 4.74 -0.73
N ILE A 174 -3.65 5.55 -1.27
CA ILE A 174 -2.22 5.22 -1.32
C ILE A 174 -1.59 5.24 0.06
N ILE A 175 -1.94 6.21 0.91
CA ILE A 175 -1.47 6.24 2.31
C ILE A 175 -1.92 4.98 3.03
N ILE A 176 -3.17 4.55 2.83
CA ILE A 176 -3.70 3.32 3.44
C ILE A 176 -2.90 2.10 2.95
N VAL A 177 -2.67 1.95 1.64
CA VAL A 177 -1.87 0.83 1.11
C VAL A 177 -0.43 0.87 1.64
N SER A 178 0.18 2.06 1.72
CA SER A 178 1.52 2.24 2.30
C SER A 178 1.57 1.77 3.76
N ALA A 179 0.58 2.19 4.56
CA ALA A 179 0.45 1.76 5.96
C ALA A 179 0.22 0.25 6.06
N MET A 180 -0.58 -0.35 5.18
CA MET A 180 -0.77 -1.81 5.13
C MET A 180 0.52 -2.56 4.80
N ILE A 181 1.32 -2.07 3.86
CA ILE A 181 2.64 -2.64 3.53
C ILE A 181 3.57 -2.55 4.75
N SER A 182 3.68 -1.38 5.36
CA SER A 182 4.50 -1.20 6.57
C SER A 182 4.04 -2.09 7.73
N ALA A 183 2.73 -2.15 7.99
CA ALA A 183 2.17 -2.97 9.06
C ALA A 183 2.41 -4.46 8.84
N ALA A 184 2.28 -4.95 7.60
CA ALA A 184 2.56 -6.34 7.26
C ALA A 184 4.03 -6.72 7.51
N ILE A 185 4.95 -5.83 7.13
CA ILE A 185 6.39 -6.06 7.31
C ILE A 185 6.77 -6.01 8.80
N ILE A 186 6.33 -4.97 9.52
CA ILE A 186 6.58 -4.83 10.96
C ILE A 186 5.98 -6.00 11.73
N GLY A 187 4.75 -6.40 11.39
CA GLY A 187 4.09 -7.56 12.00
C GLY A 187 4.88 -8.84 11.79
N LEU A 188 5.48 -9.03 10.62
CA LEU A 188 6.29 -10.21 10.33
C LEU A 188 7.62 -10.20 11.10
N VAL A 189 8.30 -9.06 11.14
CA VAL A 189 9.55 -8.89 11.90
C VAL A 189 9.31 -9.12 13.40
N LEU A 190 8.25 -8.52 13.96
CA LEU A 190 7.89 -8.72 15.36
C LEU A 190 7.56 -10.19 15.66
N TYR A 191 6.80 -10.85 14.80
CA TYR A 191 6.48 -12.27 14.93
C TYR A 191 7.74 -13.13 15.00
N MET A 192 8.70 -12.90 14.09
CA MET A 192 9.98 -13.60 14.10
C MET A 192 10.83 -13.30 15.33
N CYS A 193 10.92 -12.04 15.75
CA CYS A 193 11.68 -11.64 16.94
C CYS A 193 11.14 -12.27 18.24
N ILE A 194 9.82 -12.21 18.45
CA ILE A 194 9.18 -12.81 19.64
C ILE A 194 9.46 -14.31 19.67
N HIS A 195 9.28 -14.98 18.52
CA HIS A 195 9.50 -16.41 18.44
C HIS A 195 10.96 -16.80 18.70
N LEU A 196 11.92 -16.05 18.15
CA LEU A 196 13.35 -16.28 18.36
C LEU A 196 13.73 -16.09 19.84
N LEU A 197 13.24 -15.02 20.47
CA LEU A 197 13.47 -14.74 21.90
C LEU A 197 12.90 -15.84 22.79
N CYS A 198 11.67 -16.29 22.54
CA CYS A 198 11.07 -17.41 23.28
C CYS A 198 11.94 -18.67 23.18
N LYS A 199 12.41 -19.04 21.98
CA LYS A 199 13.22 -20.24 21.79
C LYS A 199 14.59 -20.14 22.46
N LEU A 200 15.24 -18.98 22.37
CA LEU A 200 16.52 -18.72 23.05
C LEU A 200 16.35 -18.83 24.58
N PHE A 201 15.25 -18.29 25.11
CA PHE A 201 14.93 -18.38 26.53
C PHE A 201 14.70 -19.84 26.96
N PHE A 202 13.91 -20.61 26.21
CA PHE A 202 13.72 -22.05 26.48
C PHE A 202 15.03 -22.84 26.40
N LEU A 203 15.88 -22.57 25.40
CA LEU A 203 17.17 -23.24 25.29
C LEU A 203 18.08 -22.90 26.47
N THR A 204 18.13 -21.63 26.88
CA THR A 204 18.90 -21.17 28.04
C THR A 204 18.38 -21.81 29.33
N LEU A 205 17.06 -21.94 29.47
CA LEU A 205 16.43 -22.63 30.59
C LEU A 205 16.80 -24.12 30.60
N CYS A 206 16.69 -24.81 29.47
CA CYS A 206 17.06 -26.23 29.33
C CYS A 206 18.53 -26.47 29.64
N VAL A 207 19.44 -25.64 29.12
CA VAL A 207 20.88 -25.75 29.42
C VAL A 207 21.11 -25.57 30.92
N LYS A 208 20.52 -24.54 31.54
CA LYS A 208 20.63 -24.35 32.99
C LYS A 208 20.07 -25.52 33.80
N LEU A 209 18.98 -26.14 33.33
CA LEU A 209 18.31 -27.26 34.00
C LEU A 209 19.08 -28.58 33.86
N VAL A 210 19.90 -28.73 32.82
CA VAL A 210 20.77 -29.91 32.60
C VAL A 210 22.13 -29.76 33.30
N THR A 211 22.58 -28.53 33.57
CA THR A 211 23.86 -28.25 34.24
C THR A 211 23.79 -28.22 35.77
N VAL A 212 22.60 -28.36 36.37
CA VAL A 212 22.36 -28.42 37.82
C VAL A 212 22.07 -29.87 38.21
#